data_AF-A0A920VYY2-F1
#
_entry.id   AF-A0A920VYY2-F1
#
_cell.length_a   1.000
_cell.length_b   1.000
_cell.length_c   1.000
_cell.angle_alpha   90.00
_cell.angle_beta   90.00
_cell.angle_gamma   90.00
#
_symmetry.space_group_name_H-M   'P 1'
#
loop_
_entity.id
_entity.type
_entity.pdbx_description
1 polymer ?
#
loop_
_entity_poly.entity_id
_entity_poly.type
_entity_poly.pdbx_seq_one_letter_code
_entity_poly.pdbx_strand_id
1 'polypeptide(L)'
;MNWYASWEGFHHFMNWDGPILTDSGGFQIFSLAKLLKLDQSGVVIRSHIDGSKITLTPEISIAIQQNLGSTIMMCLDQCLELPATRQEIERSIALTTKWAQSSKDAQSRFRIFGEQACSELSRWR
;
A
#
# COMPACT_ATOMS: atom_id res chain seq x y z
N MET A 1 0.37 24.50 11.03
CA MET A 1 0.88 24.59 9.65
C MET A 1 0.74 23.19 9.04
N ASN A 2 -0.29 23.02 8.21
CA ASN A 2 -0.75 21.71 7.72
C ASN A 2 -0.10 21.41 6.37
N TRP A 3 0.93 20.57 6.39
CA TRP A 3 1.71 20.18 5.19
C TRP A 3 1.09 19.03 4.39
N TYR A 4 -0.19 18.70 4.58
CA TYR A 4 -0.79 17.49 3.97
C TYR A 4 -1.82 17.77 2.87
N ALA A 5 -2.27 19.02 2.71
CA ALA A 5 -3.36 19.36 1.78
C ALA A 5 -2.92 20.22 0.59
N SER A 6 -1.61 20.43 0.39
CA SER A 6 -1.07 21.25 -0.68
C SER A 6 0.12 20.54 -1.32
N TRP A 7 -0.15 19.53 -2.15
CA TRP A 7 0.90 18.93 -2.96
C TRP A 7 0.44 18.96 -4.41
N GLU A 8 1.22 19.64 -5.24
CA GLU A 8 1.54 19.18 -6.59
C GLU A 8 2.33 17.84 -6.52
N GLY A 9 1.84 16.89 -5.70
CA GLY A 9 2.31 15.54 -5.47
C GLY A 9 3.80 15.33 -5.23
N PHE A 10 4.18 14.06 -5.19
CA PHE A 10 5.57 13.58 -5.25
C PHE A 10 6.32 14.11 -6.49
N HIS A 11 5.59 14.56 -7.52
CA HIS A 11 6.08 15.29 -8.69
C HIS A 11 6.91 16.53 -8.31
N HIS A 12 6.39 17.43 -7.48
CA HIS A 12 7.15 18.61 -7.03
C HIS A 12 8.35 18.22 -6.16
N PHE A 13 8.18 17.24 -5.28
CA PHE A 13 9.26 16.76 -4.40
C PHE A 13 10.44 16.19 -5.18
N MET A 14 10.17 15.43 -6.25
CA MET A 14 11.20 14.85 -7.12
C MET A 14 11.59 15.75 -8.31
N ASN A 15 10.93 16.90 -8.47
CA ASN A 15 11.03 17.76 -9.66
C ASN A 15 10.82 16.95 -10.96
N TRP A 16 9.72 16.18 -11.01
CA TRP A 16 9.37 15.29 -12.11
C TRP A 16 7.92 15.49 -12.54
N ASP A 17 7.69 15.98 -13.75
CA ASP A 17 6.35 16.26 -14.27
C ASP A 17 5.75 15.10 -15.10
N GLY A 18 6.51 14.02 -15.30
CA GLY A 18 6.07 12.85 -16.05
C GLY A 18 5.26 11.86 -15.22
N PRO A 19 4.67 10.81 -15.83
CA PRO A 19 3.91 9.79 -15.10
C PRO A 19 4.72 9.12 -13.97
N ILE A 20 4.04 8.78 -12.87
CA ILE A 20 4.63 8.08 -11.72
C ILE A 20 3.93 6.72 -11.56
N LEU A 21 4.73 5.66 -11.51
CA LEU A 21 4.30 4.33 -11.10
C LEU A 21 4.78 4.09 -9.67
N THR A 22 3.87 3.76 -8.77
CA THR A 22 4.22 3.31 -7.42
C THR A 22 3.98 1.82 -7.24
N ASP A 23 4.99 1.17 -6.69
CA ASP A 23 4.92 -0.12 -6.03
C ASP A 23 3.91 -0.06 -4.85
N SER A 24 3.28 -1.20 -4.55
CA SER A 24 2.37 -1.37 -3.41
C SER A 24 3.10 -1.40 -2.04
N GLY A 25 4.41 -1.60 -2.06
CA GLY A 25 5.31 -1.80 -0.92
C GLY A 25 5.46 -3.27 -0.51
N GLY A 26 4.69 -4.19 -1.10
CA GLY A 26 4.63 -5.60 -0.68
C GLY A 26 5.97 -6.33 -0.80
N PHE A 27 6.74 -6.04 -1.85
CA PHE A 27 8.03 -6.68 -2.09
C PHE A 27 9.14 -6.17 -1.16
N GLN A 28 9.16 -4.86 -0.88
CA GLN A 28 10.09 -4.26 0.08
C GLN A 28 9.86 -4.83 1.48
N ILE A 29 8.57 -5.01 1.83
CA ILE A 29 8.15 -5.65 3.06
C ILE A 29 8.63 -7.11 3.14
N PHE A 30 8.42 -7.89 2.07
CA PHE A 30 8.92 -9.27 1.98
C PHE A 30 10.44 -9.35 2.18
N SER A 31 11.20 -8.46 1.51
CA SER A 31 12.66 -8.49 1.51
C SER A 31 13.30 -8.05 2.83
N LEU A 32 12.64 -7.17 3.59
CA LEU A 32 13.20 -6.58 4.81
C LEU A 32 12.72 -7.27 6.10
N ALA A 33 11.58 -7.96 6.06
CA ALA A 33 10.95 -8.44 7.27
C ALA A 33 11.10 -9.95 7.45
N LYS A 34 12.14 -10.36 8.18
CA LYS A 34 12.18 -11.68 8.86
C LYS A 34 11.04 -11.86 9.89
N LEU A 35 10.24 -10.83 10.14
CA LEU A 35 9.21 -10.76 11.19
C LEU A 35 7.84 -10.36 10.63
N LEU A 36 7.44 -10.99 9.52
CA LEU A 36 6.11 -10.82 8.95
C LEU A 36 5.10 -11.65 9.71
N LYS A 37 4.11 -10.99 10.30
CA LYS A 37 2.82 -11.63 10.56
C LYS A 37 1.89 -11.23 9.43
N LEU A 38 1.66 -12.18 8.54
CA LEU A 38 0.66 -12.07 7.49
C LEU A 38 -0.66 -12.62 8.03
N ASP A 39 -1.72 -11.85 7.89
CA ASP A 39 -3.08 -12.31 8.12
C ASP A 39 -3.94 -12.03 6.88
N GLN A 40 -5.23 -12.39 6.92
CA GLN A 40 -6.10 -12.21 5.77
C GLN A 40 -6.37 -10.73 5.42
N SER A 41 -6.18 -9.82 6.37
CA SER A 41 -6.48 -8.40 6.23
C SER A 41 -5.30 -7.57 5.74
N GLY A 42 -4.08 -8.06 5.96
CA GLY A 42 -2.87 -7.40 5.47
C GLY A 42 -1.61 -7.94 6.10
N VAL A 43 -0.61 -7.07 6.16
CA VAL A 43 0.73 -7.40 6.64
C VAL A 43 1.08 -6.49 7.80
N VAL A 44 1.49 -7.09 8.91
CA VAL A 44 2.05 -6.34 10.05
C VAL A 44 3.56 -6.42 9.97
N ILE A 45 4.18 -5.25 9.84
CA ILE A 45 5.64 -5.08 9.83
C ILE A 45 6.10 -4.36 11.09
N ARG A 46 7.36 -4.58 11.43
CA ARG A 46 8.06 -3.77 12.41
C ARG A 46 9.06 -2.89 11.68
N SER A 47 8.98 -1.58 11.90
CA SER A 47 9.94 -0.61 11.40
C SER A 47 11.35 -0.97 11.85
N HIS A 48 12.30 -0.95 10.93
CA HIS A 48 13.71 -1.20 11.21
C HIS A 48 14.41 0.04 11.79
N ILE A 49 13.76 1.21 11.73
CA ILE A 49 14.31 2.48 12.22
C ILE A 49 14.11 2.60 13.74
N ASP A 50 12.90 2.33 14.21
CA ASP A 50 12.47 2.60 15.60
C ASP A 50 11.74 1.43 16.26
N GLY A 51 11.49 0.34 15.54
CA GLY A 51 10.77 -0.82 16.07
C GLY A 51 9.26 -0.63 16.18
N SER A 52 8.69 0.46 15.67
CA SER A 52 7.24 0.68 15.64
C SER A 52 6.52 -0.39 14.79
N LYS A 53 5.26 -0.69 15.12
CA LYS A 53 4.44 -1.61 14.33
C LYS A 53 3.66 -0.82 13.29
N ILE A 54 3.75 -1.24 12.03
CA ILE A 54 3.00 -0.66 10.92
C ILE A 54 2.16 -1.78 10.32
N THR A 55 0.88 -1.51 10.10
CA THR A 55 -0.02 -2.43 9.40
C THR A 55 -0.24 -1.90 8.00
N LEU A 56 0.11 -2.70 6.99
CA LEU A 56 -0.18 -2.40 5.60
C LEU A 56 -1.30 -3.32 5.12
N THR A 57 -2.46 -2.73 4.80
CA THR A 57 -3.58 -3.40 4.14
C THR A 57 -3.69 -2.93 2.69
N PRO A 58 -4.44 -3.63 1.82
CA PRO A 58 -4.74 -3.15 0.47
C PRO A 58 -5.29 -1.71 0.43
N GLU A 59 -6.19 -1.37 1.34
CA GLU A 59 -6.81 -0.05 1.43
C GLU A 59 -5.80 1.04 1.82
N ILE A 60 -4.94 0.75 2.80
CA ILE A 60 -3.88 1.68 3.22
C ILE A 60 -2.87 1.88 2.10
N SER A 61 -2.45 0.80 1.42
CA SER A 61 -1.52 0.88 0.28
C SER A 61 -2.07 1.79 -0.82
N ILE A 62 -3.35 1.63 -1.19
CA ILE A 62 -3.99 2.49 -2.20
C ILE A 62 -4.11 3.95 -1.72
N ALA A 63 -4.49 4.19 -0.47
CA ALA A 63 -4.59 5.55 0.07
C ALA A 63 -3.23 6.27 0.06
N ILE A 64 -2.14 5.58 0.39
CA ILE A 64 -0.78 6.12 0.31
C ILE A 64 -0.44 6.49 -1.14
N GLN A 65 -0.63 5.56 -2.08
CA GLN A 65 -0.30 5.80 -3.49
C GLN A 65 -1.14 6.94 -4.11
N GLN A 66 -2.39 7.09 -3.69
CA GLN A 66 -3.24 8.23 -4.08
C GLN A 66 -2.73 9.56 -3.52
N ASN A 67 -2.34 9.57 -2.24
CA ASN A 67 -1.76 10.77 -1.61
C ASN A 67 -0.41 11.16 -2.24
N LEU A 68 0.35 10.20 -2.77
CA LEU A 68 1.58 10.46 -3.52
C LEU A 68 1.31 11.04 -4.93
N GLY A 69 0.07 10.93 -5.43
CA GLY A 69 -0.30 11.40 -6.77
C GLY A 69 0.06 10.44 -7.89
N SER A 70 0.15 9.13 -7.61
CA SER A 70 0.58 8.14 -8.60
C SER A 70 -0.35 8.06 -9.81
N THR A 71 0.24 8.03 -11.00
CA THR A 71 -0.49 7.79 -12.25
C THR A 71 -0.90 6.32 -12.38
N ILE A 72 0.01 5.41 -12.03
CA ILE A 72 -0.21 3.96 -12.03
C ILE A 72 0.07 3.44 -10.63
N MET A 73 -0.90 2.70 -10.07
CA MET A 73 -0.84 2.15 -8.73
C MET A 73 -0.86 0.63 -8.77
N MET A 74 0.09 0.00 -8.09
CA MET A 74 0.15 -1.46 -7.97
C MET A 74 -0.69 -1.94 -6.79
N CYS A 75 -1.37 -3.07 -6.98
CA CYS A 75 -2.10 -3.73 -5.90
C CYS A 75 -1.13 -4.38 -4.92
N LEU A 76 -1.52 -4.44 -3.64
CA LEU A 76 -0.78 -5.23 -2.66
C LEU A 76 -0.93 -6.72 -2.95
N ASP A 77 0.18 -7.44 -2.92
CA ASP A 77 0.27 -8.87 -3.21
C ASP A 77 1.08 -9.62 -2.14
N GLN A 78 0.90 -10.94 -2.09
CA GLN A 78 1.77 -11.82 -1.33
C GLN A 78 2.87 -12.36 -2.25
N CYS A 79 4.10 -11.88 -2.03
CA CYS A 79 5.29 -12.47 -2.64
C CYS A 79 5.68 -13.73 -1.85
N LEU A 80 5.45 -14.91 -2.44
CA LEU A 80 5.77 -16.20 -1.84
C LEU A 80 7.23 -16.59 -2.16
N GLU A 81 7.99 -16.99 -1.14
CA GLU A 81 9.35 -17.53 -1.34
C GLU A 81 9.30 -18.86 -2.10
N LEU A 82 10.25 -19.06 -3.02
CA LEU A 82 10.38 -20.31 -3.78
C LEU A 82 11.68 -21.03 -3.41
N PRO A 83 11.68 -22.37 -3.40
CA PRO A 83 10.61 -23.27 -3.84
C PRO A 83 9.45 -23.40 -2.83
N ALA A 84 8.22 -23.48 -3.34
CA ALA A 84 7.02 -23.69 -2.53
C ALA A 84 6.20 -24.86 -3.07
N THR A 85 5.43 -25.50 -2.20
CA THR A 85 4.47 -26.53 -2.60
C THR A 85 3.34 -25.92 -3.41
N ARG A 86 2.70 -26.75 -4.25
CA ARG A 86 1.51 -26.33 -5.00
C ARG A 86 0.41 -25.74 -4.10
N GLN A 87 0.23 -26.32 -2.91
CA GLN A 87 -0.79 -25.86 -1.96
C GLN A 87 -0.46 -24.47 -1.41
N GLU A 88 0.81 -24.16 -1.14
CA GLU A 88 1.24 -22.83 -0.71
C GLU A 88 1.08 -21.79 -1.83
N ILE A 89 1.41 -22.15 -3.07
CA ILE A 89 1.20 -21.31 -4.24
C ILE A 89 -0.29 -20.99 -4.43
N GLU A 90 -1.16 -22.00 -4.37
CA GLU A 90 -2.62 -21.82 -4.50
C GLU A 90 -3.17 -20.90 -3.41
N ARG A 91 -2.71 -21.04 -2.16
CA ARG A 91 -3.08 -20.13 -1.06
C ARG A 91 -2.62 -18.70 -1.31
N SER A 92 -1.38 -18.52 -1.77
CA SER A 92 -0.81 -17.21 -2.06
C SER A 92 -1.55 -16.50 -3.18
N ILE A 93 -1.88 -17.22 -4.26
CA ILE A 93 -2.66 -16.67 -5.38
C ILE A 93 -4.07 -16.28 -4.92
N ALA A 94 -4.72 -17.11 -4.10
CA ALA A 94 -6.06 -16.82 -3.57
C ALA A 94 -6.05 -15.55 -2.71
N LEU A 95 -5.03 -15.38 -1.85
CA LEU A 95 -4.88 -14.18 -1.04
C LEU A 95 -4.59 -12.94 -1.90
N THR A 96 -3.63 -13.01 -2.82
CA THR A 96 -3.31 -11.92 -3.74
C THR A 96 -4.52 -11.51 -4.57
N THR A 97 -5.34 -12.45 -5.02
CA THR A 97 -6.57 -12.17 -5.77
C THR A 97 -7.59 -11.43 -4.90
N LYS A 98 -7.76 -11.85 -3.64
CA LYS A 98 -8.63 -11.14 -2.67
C LYS A 98 -8.15 -9.71 -2.43
N TRP A 99 -6.85 -9.52 -2.22
CA TRP A 99 -6.26 -8.20 -2.01
C TRP A 99 -6.31 -7.30 -3.24
N ALA A 100 -6.19 -7.85 -4.45
CA ALA A 100 -6.39 -7.12 -5.69
C ALA A 100 -7.84 -6.59 -5.80
N GLN A 101 -8.83 -7.41 -5.41
CA GLN A 101 -10.22 -6.96 -5.37
C GLN A 101 -10.42 -5.83 -4.35
N SER A 102 -9.92 -5.98 -3.12
CA SER A 102 -9.95 -4.92 -2.10
C SER A 102 -9.27 -3.63 -2.56
N SER A 103 -8.11 -3.75 -3.23
CA SER A 103 -7.36 -2.60 -3.78
C SER A 103 -8.19 -1.85 -4.83
N LYS A 104 -8.84 -2.59 -5.73
CA LYS A 104 -9.72 -2.01 -6.75
C LYS A 104 -10.92 -1.30 -6.13
N ASP A 105 -11.54 -1.91 -5.13
CA ASP A 105 -12.68 -1.34 -4.42
C ASP A 105 -12.26 -0.06 -3.67
N ALA A 106 -11.11 -0.06 -3.01
CA ALA A 106 -10.54 1.13 -2.38
C ALA A 106 -10.27 2.24 -3.40
N GLN A 107 -9.60 1.93 -4.51
CA GLN A 107 -9.30 2.90 -5.57
C GLN A 107 -10.57 3.59 -6.10
N SER A 108 -11.64 2.80 -6.31
CA SER A 108 -12.92 3.30 -6.82
C SER A 108 -13.62 4.27 -5.85
N ARG A 109 -13.54 4.03 -4.54
CA ARG A 109 -14.16 4.88 -3.51
C ARG A 109 -13.53 6.27 -3.50
N PHE A 110 -12.22 6.35 -3.57
CA PHE A 110 -11.50 7.63 -3.52
C PHE A 110 -11.64 8.45 -4.81
N ARG A 111 -11.94 7.83 -5.96
CA ARG A 111 -12.34 8.58 -7.17
C ARG A 111 -13.66 9.34 -6.99
N ILE A 112 -14.54 8.90 -6.08
CA ILE A 112 -15.84 9.53 -5.81
C ILE A 112 -15.74 10.59 -4.68
N PHE A 113 -14.77 10.46 -3.78
CA PHE A 113 -14.66 11.25 -2.54
C PHE A 113 -13.38 12.10 -2.43
N GLY A 114 -12.82 12.58 -3.54
CA GLY A 114 -11.52 13.28 -3.59
C GLY A 114 -11.31 14.42 -2.57
N GLU A 115 -12.37 14.93 -1.93
CA GLU A 115 -12.29 15.96 -0.89
C GLU A 115 -12.41 15.45 0.57
N GLN A 116 -12.99 14.27 0.84
CA GLN A 116 -13.32 13.84 2.21
C GLN A 116 -12.23 12.99 2.89
N ALA A 117 -11.41 12.24 2.15
CA ALA A 117 -10.47 11.29 2.75
C ALA A 117 -9.29 11.95 3.51
N CYS A 118 -8.92 13.18 3.15
CA CYS A 118 -7.95 13.98 3.93
C CYS A 118 -8.42 14.28 5.37
N SER A 119 -9.74 14.23 5.63
CA SER A 119 -10.31 14.52 6.96
C SER A 119 -10.24 13.36 7.95
N GLU A 120 -10.06 12.11 7.48
CA GLU A 120 -9.96 10.93 8.36
C GLU A 120 -8.52 10.61 8.74
N LEU A 121 -7.55 10.85 7.85
CA LEU A 121 -6.13 10.67 8.13
C LEU A 121 -5.56 11.69 9.14
N SER A 122 -6.18 12.87 9.24
CA SER A 122 -5.87 13.86 10.28
C SER A 122 -6.32 13.45 11.68
N ARG A 123 -7.11 12.37 11.80
CA ARG A 123 -7.60 11.81 13.07
C ARG A 123 -6.62 10.79 13.69
N TRP A 124 -5.58 10.38 12.95
CA TRP A 124 -4.51 9.48 13.39
C TRP A 124 -3.27 10.22 13.91
N ARG A 125 -3.47 11.36 14.58
CA ARG A 125 -2.42 12.09 15.33
C ARG A 125 -2.40 11.67 16.79
#